data_AF-A0A2D6JUE3-F1
#
_entry.id   AF-A0A2D6JUE3-F1
#
_cell.length_a   1.000
_cell.length_b   1.000
_cell.length_c   1.000
_cell.angle_alpha   90.00
_cell.angle_beta   90.00
_cell.angle_gamma   90.00
#
_symmetry.space_group_name_H-M   'P 1'
#
loop_
_entity.id
_entity.type
_entity.pdbx_description
1 polymer ?
#
loop_
_entity_poly.entity_id
_entity_poly.type
_entity_poly.pdbx_seq_one_letter_code
_entity_poly.pdbx_strand_id
1 'polypeptide(L)'
;MRGRPTGEELLALVERIEGGDDSIVLPADGRYKELMIAGAGAIAERQRDIGDGPEKREREDLGGILGVEGSLADLNKALAAAIRAGDRGPGTADSAAVGRHLWRTALERVRESNPKILGPLGLK
;
A
#
# COMPACT_ATOMS: atom_id res chain seq x y z
N MET A 1 4.58 1.74 -3.47
CA MET A 1 4.95 0.81 -2.40
C MET A 1 3.69 0.27 -1.78
N ARG A 2 3.40 -1.03 -1.99
CA ARG A 2 2.34 -1.74 -1.27
C ARG A 2 2.56 -1.65 0.25
N GLY A 3 1.46 -1.52 1.00
CA GLY A 3 1.51 -1.62 2.45
C GLY A 3 2.03 -3.00 2.87
N ARG A 4 2.84 -3.06 3.92
CA ARG A 4 3.20 -4.34 4.54
C ARG A 4 2.25 -4.67 5.70
N PRO A 5 1.93 -5.95 5.92
CA PRO A 5 2.36 -7.11 5.13
C PRO A 5 1.77 -7.15 3.70
N THR A 6 2.51 -7.73 2.74
CA THR A 6 2.03 -7.99 1.37
C THR A 6 0.97 -9.10 1.37
N GLY A 7 0.24 -9.25 0.27
CA GLY A 7 -0.72 -10.33 0.07
C GLY A 7 -0.11 -11.72 0.22
N GLU A 8 1.10 -11.91 -0.28
CA GLU A 8 1.86 -13.16 -0.08
C GLU A 8 2.24 -13.37 1.39
N GLU A 9 2.75 -12.34 2.07
CA GLU A 9 3.05 -12.38 3.50
C GLU A 9 1.79 -12.65 4.34
N LEU A 10 0.64 -12.13 3.92
CA LEU A 10 -0.67 -12.36 4.53
C LEU A 10 -1.14 -13.81 4.35
N LEU A 11 -0.99 -14.39 3.15
CA LEU A 11 -1.35 -15.79 2.90
C LEU A 11 -0.43 -16.74 3.70
N ALA A 12 0.88 -16.49 3.70
CA ALA A 12 1.82 -17.27 4.51
C ALA A 12 1.48 -17.20 6.02
N LEU A 13 1.00 -16.04 6.50
CA LEU A 13 0.52 -15.90 7.88
C LEU A 13 -0.73 -16.74 8.14
N VAL A 14 -1.68 -16.75 7.20
CA VAL A 14 -2.90 -17.57 7.28
C VAL A 14 -2.54 -19.06 7.31
N GLU A 15 -1.66 -19.52 6.43
CA GLU A 15 -1.22 -20.92 6.38
C GLU A 15 -0.60 -21.37 7.71
N ARG A 16 0.22 -20.53 8.34
CA ARG A 16 0.79 -20.80 9.67
C ARG A 16 -0.27 -20.89 10.75
N ILE A 17 -1.26 -19.99 10.72
CA ILE A 17 -2.40 -20.00 11.66
C ILE A 17 -3.22 -21.27 11.53
N GLU A 18 -3.52 -21.69 10.30
CA GLU A 18 -4.28 -22.91 10.03
C GLU A 18 -3.48 -24.17 10.36
N GLY A 19 -2.16 -24.12 10.19
CA GLY A 19 -1.22 -25.16 10.61
C GLY A 19 -0.99 -25.28 12.12
N GLY A 20 -1.61 -24.42 12.94
CA GLY A 20 -1.53 -24.49 14.39
C GLY A 20 -0.21 -23.94 14.96
N ASP A 21 0.36 -22.91 14.35
CA ASP A 21 1.56 -22.25 14.85
C ASP A 21 1.28 -21.52 16.19
N ASP A 22 1.69 -22.15 17.29
CA ASP A 22 1.52 -21.66 18.66
C ASP A 22 2.27 -20.35 18.96
N SER A 23 3.18 -19.90 18.08
CA SER A 23 3.81 -18.57 18.21
C SER A 23 2.87 -17.42 17.85
N ILE A 24 1.77 -17.72 17.14
CA ILE A 24 0.81 -16.71 16.69
C ILE A 24 -0.32 -16.60 17.72
N VAL A 25 -0.30 -15.52 18.49
CA VAL A 25 -1.36 -15.22 19.44
C VAL A 25 -2.55 -14.61 18.72
N LEU A 26 -3.67 -15.33 18.71
CA LEU A 26 -4.93 -14.86 18.13
C LEU A 26 -5.93 -14.47 19.21
N PRO A 27 -6.85 -13.55 18.91
CA PRO A 27 -7.97 -13.26 19.79
C PRO A 27 -8.79 -14.53 20.04
N ALA A 28 -9.24 -14.72 21.28
CA ALA A 28 -10.07 -15.85 21.68
C ALA A 28 -11.45 -15.86 20.98
N ASP A 29 -11.86 -14.72 20.41
CA ASP A 29 -13.08 -14.61 19.60
C ASP A 29 -12.88 -15.28 18.24
N GLY A 30 -13.45 -16.47 18.08
CA GLY A 30 -13.41 -17.25 16.84
C GLY A 30 -13.95 -16.49 15.63
N ARG A 31 -14.96 -15.63 15.81
CA ARG A 31 -15.51 -14.83 14.72
C ARG A 31 -14.52 -13.77 14.25
N TYR A 32 -13.79 -13.16 15.18
CA TYR A 32 -12.76 -12.19 14.83
C TYR A 32 -11.61 -12.85 14.06
N LYS A 33 -11.20 -14.06 14.48
CA LYS A 33 -10.20 -14.86 13.77
C LYS A 33 -10.62 -15.15 12.32
N GLU A 34 -11.85 -15.64 12.12
CA GLU A 34 -12.39 -15.93 10.78
C GLU A 34 -12.41 -14.69 9.88
N LEU A 35 -12.84 -13.54 10.41
CA LEU A 35 -12.86 -12.28 9.67
C LEU A 35 -11.46 -11.79 9.31
N MET A 36 -10.47 -11.98 10.19
CA MET A 36 -9.07 -11.64 9.91
C MET A 36 -8.52 -12.47 8.76
N ILE A 37 -8.73 -13.80 8.79
CA ILE A 37 -8.28 -14.73 7.74
C ILE A 37 -8.95 -14.39 6.40
N ALA A 38 -10.27 -14.21 6.39
CA ALA A 38 -11.00 -13.84 5.19
C ALA A 38 -10.54 -12.48 4.62
N GLY A 39 -10.26 -11.50 5.50
CA GLY A 39 -9.72 -10.21 5.10
C GLY A 39 -8.34 -10.31 4.47
N ALA A 40 -7.44 -11.10 5.06
CA ALA A 40 -6.11 -11.36 4.53
C ALA A 40 -6.15 -11.99 3.13
N GLY A 41 -6.97 -13.04 2.95
CA GLY A 41 -7.17 -13.68 1.65
C GLY A 41 -7.70 -12.70 0.59
N ALA A 42 -8.72 -11.90 0.94
CA ALA A 42 -9.29 -10.94 0.01
C ALA A 42 -8.29 -9.84 -0.40
N ILE A 43 -7.39 -9.40 0.49
CA ILE A 43 -6.30 -8.47 0.16
C ILE A 43 -5.32 -9.13 -0.81
N ALA A 44 -4.93 -10.38 -0.53
CA ALA A 44 -3.99 -11.12 -1.36
C ALA A 44 -4.52 -11.36 -2.78
N GLU A 45 -5.79 -11.76 -2.92
CA GLU A 45 -6.46 -11.90 -4.21
C GLU A 45 -6.43 -10.60 -5.01
N ARG A 46 -6.80 -9.47 -4.40
CA ARG A 46 -6.76 -8.17 -5.08
C ARG A 46 -5.35 -7.80 -5.53
N GLN A 47 -4.34 -8.00 -4.69
CA GLN A 47 -2.95 -7.71 -5.07
C GLN A 47 -2.47 -8.61 -6.22
N ARG A 48 -2.88 -9.89 -6.22
CA ARG A 48 -2.59 -10.81 -7.33
C ARG A 48 -3.25 -10.35 -8.62
N ASP A 49 -4.52 -9.99 -8.57
CA ASP A 49 -5.30 -9.59 -9.75
C ASP A 49 -4.83 -8.24 -10.32
N ILE A 50 -4.40 -7.32 -9.45
CA ILE A 50 -3.83 -6.03 -9.84
C ILE A 50 -2.41 -6.18 -10.41
N GLY A 51 -1.65 -7.13 -9.87
CA GLY A 51 -0.26 -7.37 -10.23
C GLY A 51 0.64 -6.15 -10.00
N ASP A 52 1.78 -6.09 -10.68
CA ASP A 52 2.83 -5.09 -10.40
C ASP A 52 2.67 -3.80 -11.20
N GLY A 53 1.59 -3.67 -11.97
CA GLY A 53 1.30 -2.50 -12.80
C GLY A 53 1.32 -1.17 -12.01
N PRO A 54 0.64 -1.06 -10.85
CA PRO A 54 0.68 0.16 -10.04
C PRO A 54 2.08 0.52 -9.56
N GLU A 55 2.87 -0.44 -9.09
CA GLU A 55 4.21 -0.17 -8.56
C GLU A 55 5.18 0.28 -9.66
N LYS A 56 5.05 -0.27 -10.88
CA LYS A 56 5.81 0.21 -12.05
C LYS A 56 5.46 1.66 -12.40
N ARG A 57 4.17 1.99 -12.45
CA ARG A 57 3.70 3.36 -12.69
C ARG A 57 4.16 4.32 -11.60
N GLU A 58 4.06 3.93 -10.33
CA GLU A 58 4.52 4.74 -9.20
C GLU A 58 6.02 5.04 -9.30
N ARG A 59 6.81 4.04 -9.71
CA ARG A 59 8.26 4.21 -9.92
C ARG A 59 8.56 5.21 -11.02
N GLU A 60 7.89 5.08 -12.17
CA GLU A 60 8.04 6.01 -13.30
C GLU A 60 7.64 7.44 -12.92
N ASP A 61 6.51 7.60 -12.25
CA ASP A 61 6.03 8.91 -11.83
C ASP A 61 6.95 9.56 -10.77
N LEU A 62 7.43 8.79 -9.80
CA LEU A 62 8.40 9.29 -8.81
C LEU A 62 9.73 9.64 -9.45
N GLY A 63 10.19 8.84 -10.42
CA GLY A 63 11.40 9.13 -11.17
C GLY A 63 11.28 10.45 -11.92
N GLY A 64 10.13 10.69 -12.56
CA GLY A 64 9.81 11.96 -13.22
C GLY A 64 9.75 13.15 -12.26
N ILE A 65 9.12 12.99 -11.09
CA ILE A 65 9.03 14.05 -10.07
C ILE A 65 10.42 14.40 -9.52
N LEU A 66 11.22 13.38 -9.20
CA LEU A 66 12.52 13.57 -8.54
C LEU A 66 13.66 13.86 -9.53
N GLY A 67 13.47 13.57 -10.82
CA GLY A 67 14.49 13.69 -11.85
C GLY A 67 15.62 12.67 -11.71
N VAL A 68 15.36 11.55 -11.03
CA VAL A 68 16.35 10.48 -10.77
C VAL A 68 15.73 9.12 -10.99
N GLU A 69 16.53 8.15 -11.45
CA GLU A 69 16.13 6.75 -11.52
C GLU A 69 16.48 6.02 -10.22
N GLY A 70 15.74 4.96 -9.91
CA GLY A 70 16.03 4.14 -8.75
C GLY A 70 14.97 3.08 -8.48
N SER A 71 15.20 2.32 -7.41
CA SER A 71 14.18 1.43 -6.88
C SER A 71 13.00 2.24 -6.33
N LEU A 72 11.79 1.67 -6.35
CA LEU A 72 10.62 2.35 -5.80
C LEU A 72 10.80 2.73 -4.32
N ALA A 73 11.52 1.91 -3.56
CA ALA A 73 11.81 2.17 -2.16
C ALA A 73 12.75 3.37 -1.97
N ASP A 74 13.78 3.48 -2.80
CA ASP A 74 14.74 4.59 -2.71
C ASP A 74 14.13 5.90 -3.19
N LEU A 75 13.32 5.86 -4.26
CA LEU A 75 12.55 7.01 -4.72
C LEU A 75 11.56 7.50 -3.67
N ASN A 76 10.85 6.60 -2.98
CA ASN A 76 9.96 6.96 -1.88
C ASN A 76 10.73 7.61 -0.71
N LYS A 77 11.91 7.08 -0.35
CA LYS A 77 12.77 7.68 0.69
C LYS A 77 13.24 9.08 0.29
N ALA A 78 13.65 9.26 -0.97
CA ALA A 78 14.11 10.53 -1.51
C ALA A 78 12.98 11.57 -1.51
N LEU A 79 11.76 11.20 -1.96
CA LEU A 79 10.60 12.09 -1.88
C LEU A 79 10.29 12.48 -0.42
N ALA A 80 10.29 11.51 0.50
CA ALA A 80 10.03 11.80 1.91
C ALA A 80 11.09 12.74 2.53
N ALA A 81 12.36 12.61 2.13
CA ALA A 81 13.41 13.52 2.55
C ALA A 81 13.19 14.93 1.98
N ALA A 82 12.87 15.05 0.69
CA ALA A 82 12.61 16.33 0.03
C ALA A 82 11.37 17.06 0.60
N ILE A 83 10.30 16.32 0.94
CA ILE A 83 9.13 16.89 1.64
C ILE A 83 9.54 17.42 3.02
N ARG A 84 10.33 16.65 3.79
CA ARG A 84 10.80 17.08 5.13
C ARG A 84 11.73 18.29 5.07
N ALA A 85 12.51 18.43 4.01
CA ALA A 85 13.37 19.58 3.77
C ALA A 85 12.60 20.84 3.33
N GLY A 86 11.34 20.70 2.91
CA GLY A 86 10.53 21.80 2.37
C GLY A 86 10.67 21.99 0.86
N ASP A 87 11.57 21.27 0.20
CA ASP A 87 11.89 21.41 -1.23
C ASP A 87 10.73 21.05 -2.17
N ARG A 88 9.73 20.33 -1.64
CA ARG A 88 8.55 19.84 -2.38
C ARG A 88 7.22 20.17 -1.69
N GLY A 89 7.26 21.10 -0.75
CA GLY A 89 6.08 21.56 0.00
C GLY A 89 5.18 22.52 -0.79
N PRO A 90 4.06 22.98 -0.20
CA PRO A 90 3.22 24.03 -0.77
C PRO A 90 4.03 25.26 -1.22
N GLY A 91 3.74 25.78 -2.41
CA GLY A 91 4.43 26.95 -2.98
C GLY A 91 5.66 26.62 -3.84
N THR A 92 6.07 25.36 -3.92
CA THR A 92 7.11 24.90 -4.86
C THR A 92 6.51 24.60 -6.24
N ALA A 93 7.31 24.69 -7.30
CA ALA A 93 6.86 24.42 -8.67
C ALA A 93 6.26 23.01 -8.83
N ASP A 94 6.80 22.02 -8.10
CA ASP A 94 6.38 20.62 -8.19
C ASP A 94 5.29 20.22 -7.20
N SER A 95 4.86 21.15 -6.33
CA SER A 95 3.92 20.86 -5.23
C SER A 95 2.64 20.18 -5.72
N ALA A 96 2.10 20.62 -6.85
CA ALA A 96 0.90 20.03 -7.44
C ALA A 96 1.14 18.60 -7.95
N ALA A 97 2.31 18.32 -8.55
CA ALA A 97 2.66 16.99 -9.02
C ALA A 97 2.84 16.02 -7.85
N VAL A 98 3.52 16.47 -6.79
CA VAL A 98 3.71 15.72 -5.55
C VAL A 98 2.38 15.44 -4.87
N GLY A 99 1.50 16.44 -4.77
CA GLY A 99 0.16 16.26 -4.19
C GLY A 99 -0.68 15.24 -4.96
N ARG A 100 -0.70 15.31 -6.30
CA ARG A 100 -1.39 14.31 -7.14
C ARG A 100 -0.82 12.91 -6.96
N HIS A 101 0.51 12.80 -6.91
CA HIS A 101 1.18 11.52 -6.69
C HIS A 101 0.77 10.91 -5.35
N LEU A 102 0.91 11.67 -4.25
CA LEU A 102 0.56 11.20 -2.91
C LEU A 102 -0.91 10.78 -2.81
N TRP A 103 -1.81 11.58 -3.38
CA TRP A 103 -3.24 11.27 -3.40
C TRP A 103 -3.55 9.96 -4.12
N ARG A 104 -3.00 9.78 -5.33
CA ARG A 104 -3.23 8.57 -6.12
C ARG A 104 -2.68 7.33 -5.42
N THR A 105 -1.45 7.39 -4.92
CA THR A 105 -0.82 6.25 -4.22
C THR A 105 -1.60 5.90 -2.94
N ALA A 106 -2.15 6.89 -2.24
CA ALA A 106 -3.03 6.64 -1.09
C ALA A 106 -4.33 5.94 -1.51
N LEU A 107 -4.98 6.38 -2.58
CA LEU A 107 -6.19 5.73 -3.10
C LEU A 107 -5.95 4.29 -3.54
N GLU A 108 -4.86 4.02 -4.25
CA GLU A 108 -4.48 2.66 -4.68
C GLU A 108 -4.32 1.73 -3.47
N ARG A 109 -3.65 2.18 -2.40
CA ARG A 109 -3.51 1.40 -1.15
C ARG A 109 -4.86 1.11 -0.49
N VAL A 110 -5.79 2.06 -0.49
CA VAL A 110 -7.12 1.84 0.08
C VAL A 110 -7.93 0.87 -0.78
N ARG A 111 -7.81 0.92 -2.11
CA ARG A 111 -8.46 -0.04 -3.02
C ARG A 111 -8.02 -1.48 -2.75
N GLU A 112 -6.75 -1.69 -2.44
CA GLU A 112 -6.21 -3.01 -2.09
C GLU A 112 -6.65 -3.46 -0.69
N SER A 113 -6.47 -2.60 0.32
CA SER A 113 -6.65 -2.98 1.72
C SER A 113 -8.11 -2.97 2.19
N ASN A 114 -8.88 -1.94 1.80
CA ASN A 114 -10.21 -1.69 2.34
C ASN A 114 -11.10 -0.88 1.38
N PRO A 115 -11.46 -1.44 0.21
CA PRO A 115 -12.13 -0.70 -0.87
C PRO A 115 -13.52 -0.17 -0.48
N LYS A 116 -14.20 -0.79 0.50
CA LYS A 116 -15.53 -0.38 0.97
C LYS A 116 -15.56 1.04 1.55
N ILE A 117 -14.43 1.57 2.01
CA ILE A 117 -14.32 2.96 2.53
C ILE A 117 -14.45 3.99 1.39
N LEU A 118 -14.12 3.62 0.16
CA LEU A 118 -14.11 4.54 -0.97
C LEU A 118 -15.52 4.86 -1.50
N GLY A 119 -16.45 3.92 -1.36
CA GLY A 119 -17.84 4.09 -1.82
C GLY A 119 -18.54 5.30 -1.18
N PRO A 120 -18.60 5.41 0.16
CA PRO A 120 -19.18 6.56 0.85
C PRO A 120 -18.53 7.91 0.53
N LEU A 121 -17.28 7.91 0.06
CA LEU A 121 -16.53 9.11 -0.32
C LEU A 121 -16.72 9.49 -1.80
N GLY A 122 -17.44 8.67 -2.58
CA GLY A 122 -17.59 8.87 -4.02
C GLY A 122 -16.33 8.57 -4.85
N LEU A 123 -15.38 7.80 -4.29
CA LEU A 123 -14.03 7.57 -4.84
C LEU A 123 -13.84 6.16 -5.41
N LYS A 124 -14.82 5.66 -6.18
CA LYS A 124 -14.78 4.31 -6.77
C LYS A 124 -13.55 4.15 -7.69
#